data_AF-A0AA43BF34-F1
#
_entry.id   AF-A0AA43BF34-F1
#
_cell.length_a   1.000
_cell.length_b   1.000
_cell.length_c   1.000
_cell.angle_alpha   90.00
_cell.angle_beta   90.00
_cell.angle_gamma   90.00
#
_symmetry.space_group_name_H-M   'P 1'
#
loop_
_entity.id
_entity.type
_entity.pdbx_description
1 polymer ?
#
loop_
_entity_poly.entity_id
_entity_poly.type
_entity_poly.pdbx_seq_one_letter_code
_entity_poly.pdbx_strand_id
1 'polypeptide(L)'
;MSGTLSLLSMPHAQAIRVMVQDKLVPGVSVSDLVIETPQSASGLEMTSKVYISASAYENPNWPYFGDVDFTYTALDMGDTFNGIPLAFIMPREFTSQQLAEKIGEALQLRFEPNDVITETITQTAQQMVYTLQASPRSPRWKGSVDIAVYNI
;
A
#
# COMPACT_ATOMS: atom_id res chain seq x y z
N MET A 1 -7.51 -12.97 11.36
CA MET A 1 -7.95 -11.70 10.74
C MET A 1 -7.02 -10.60 11.19
N SER A 2 -6.15 -10.20 10.27
CA SER A 2 -5.20 -9.11 10.48
C SER A 2 -5.91 -7.76 10.35
N GLY A 3 -5.63 -6.83 11.26
CA GLY A 3 -6.20 -5.49 11.21
C GLY A 3 -5.53 -4.62 10.15
N THR A 4 -6.27 -3.64 9.58
CA THR A 4 -5.79 -2.73 8.53
C THR A 4 -4.46 -2.06 8.87
N LEU A 5 -4.32 -1.51 10.09
CA LEU A 5 -3.07 -0.87 10.52
C LEU A 5 -1.87 -1.82 10.52
N SER A 6 -2.08 -3.09 10.89
CA SER A 6 -1.01 -4.10 10.85
C SER A 6 -0.58 -4.40 9.42
N LEU A 7 -1.51 -4.39 8.46
CA LEU A 7 -1.21 -4.61 7.04
C LEU A 7 -0.47 -3.41 6.44
N LEU A 8 -0.78 -2.19 6.89
CA LEU A 8 -0.14 -0.97 6.40
C LEU A 8 1.27 -0.76 6.96
N SER A 9 1.60 -1.33 8.12
CA SER A 9 2.94 -1.21 8.71
C SER A 9 3.97 -2.17 8.10
N MET A 10 3.55 -3.16 7.31
CA MET A 10 4.43 -4.15 6.68
C MET A 10 4.68 -3.86 5.19
N PRO A 11 5.73 -4.45 4.56
CA PRO A 11 5.91 -4.43 3.11
C PRO A 11 4.70 -5.02 2.36
N HIS A 12 4.44 -4.57 1.14
CA HIS A 12 3.17 -4.88 0.47
C HIS A 12 3.09 -6.36 0.16
N ALA A 13 4.20 -6.91 -0.31
CA ALA A 13 4.37 -8.33 -0.57
C ALA A 13 4.10 -9.20 0.67
N GLN A 14 4.34 -8.68 1.88
CA GLN A 14 3.99 -9.38 3.11
C GLN A 14 2.50 -9.19 3.45
N ALA A 15 1.97 -7.97 3.30
CA ALA A 15 0.55 -7.67 3.54
C ALA A 15 -0.35 -8.56 2.68
N ILE A 16 -0.07 -8.67 1.38
CA ILE A 16 -0.87 -9.50 0.48
C ILE A 16 -0.77 -10.97 0.82
N ARG A 17 0.39 -11.46 1.24
CA ARG A 17 0.55 -12.84 1.74
C ARG A 17 -0.31 -13.10 2.96
N VAL A 18 -0.34 -12.17 3.92
CA VAL A 18 -1.19 -12.27 5.11
C VAL A 18 -2.67 -12.25 4.73
N MET A 19 -3.08 -11.35 3.82
CA MET A 19 -4.45 -11.28 3.33
C MET A 19 -4.89 -12.57 2.61
N VAL A 20 -4.03 -13.15 1.77
CA VAL A 20 -4.29 -14.44 1.10
C VAL A 20 -4.36 -15.56 2.13
N GLN A 21 -3.41 -15.64 3.07
CA GLN A 21 -3.38 -16.65 4.13
C GLN A 21 -4.67 -16.66 4.97
N ASP A 22 -5.22 -15.48 5.30
CA ASP A 22 -6.47 -15.31 6.03
C ASP A 22 -7.70 -15.86 5.25
N LYS A 23 -7.57 -16.13 3.93
CA LYS A 23 -8.62 -16.71 3.08
C LYS A 23 -8.41 -18.18 2.74
N LEU A 24 -7.25 -18.76 3.04
CA LEU A 24 -6.97 -20.17 2.77
C LEU A 24 -7.72 -21.07 3.75
N VAL A 25 -8.02 -22.30 3.33
CA VAL A 25 -8.51 -23.33 4.25
C VAL A 25 -7.42 -23.70 5.28
N PRO A 26 -7.82 -24.13 6.49
CA PRO A 26 -6.87 -24.53 7.52
C PRO A 26 -5.88 -25.60 7.02
N GLY A 27 -4.61 -25.45 7.39
CA GLY A 27 -3.54 -26.39 7.02
C GLY A 27 -2.82 -26.08 5.70
N VAL A 28 -3.30 -25.09 4.93
CA VAL A 28 -2.62 -24.63 3.71
C VAL A 28 -1.79 -23.39 4.01
N SER A 29 -0.53 -23.40 3.57
CA SER A 29 0.40 -22.29 3.74
C SER A 29 0.46 -21.43 2.48
N VAL A 30 0.41 -20.11 2.64
CA VAL A 30 0.64 -19.14 1.56
C VAL A 30 2.06 -19.22 0.99
N SER A 31 3.01 -19.82 1.73
CA SER A 31 4.39 -20.01 1.23
C SER A 31 4.48 -20.95 0.04
N ASP A 32 3.49 -21.82 -0.14
CA ASP A 32 3.40 -22.76 -1.26
C ASP A 32 2.73 -22.13 -2.50
N LEU A 33 2.31 -20.86 -2.38
CA LEU A 33 1.65 -20.09 -3.43
C LEU A 33 2.59 -19.03 -4.02
N VAL A 34 2.38 -18.77 -5.30
CA VAL A 34 2.89 -17.60 -6.00
C VAL A 34 1.76 -16.57 -6.07
N ILE A 35 2.09 -15.33 -5.75
CA ILE A 35 1.18 -14.19 -5.78
C ILE A 35 1.82 -13.17 -6.72
N GLU A 36 1.13 -12.84 -7.82
CA GLU A 36 1.62 -11.87 -8.78
C GLU A 36 1.48 -10.43 -8.29
N THR A 37 2.20 -9.51 -8.92
CA THR A 37 2.06 -8.08 -8.64
C THR A 37 0.63 -7.62 -8.93
N PRO A 38 -0.07 -7.02 -7.96
CA PRO A 38 -1.46 -6.60 -8.15
C PRO A 38 -1.62 -5.58 -9.27
N GLN A 39 -2.72 -5.71 -10.00
CA GLN A 39 -3.15 -4.78 -11.05
C GLN A 39 -4.44 -4.08 -10.64
N SER A 40 -4.61 -2.83 -11.08
CA SER A 40 -5.85 -2.08 -10.84
C SER A 40 -6.97 -2.69 -11.68
N ALA A 41 -8.08 -3.06 -11.05
CA ALA A 41 -9.26 -3.58 -11.74
C ALA A 41 -10.25 -2.45 -12.03
N SER A 42 -10.76 -1.76 -10.99
CA SER A 42 -11.61 -0.58 -11.13
C SER A 42 -11.66 0.23 -9.83
N GLY A 43 -11.65 1.56 -9.91
CA GLY A 43 -11.68 2.42 -8.72
C GLY A 43 -10.56 2.08 -7.72
N LEU A 44 -10.96 1.69 -6.50
CA LEU A 44 -10.04 1.24 -5.44
C LEU A 44 -9.72 -0.27 -5.52
N GLU A 45 -10.37 -1.02 -6.39
CA GLU A 45 -10.19 -2.47 -6.48
C GLU A 45 -8.88 -2.84 -7.17
N MET A 46 -8.16 -3.75 -6.52
CA MET A 46 -6.91 -4.34 -6.96
C MET A 46 -7.10 -5.86 -7.06
N THR A 47 -6.55 -6.45 -8.11
CA THR A 47 -6.59 -7.90 -8.32
C THR A 47 -5.18 -8.45 -8.51
N SER A 48 -4.89 -9.57 -7.86
CA SER A 48 -3.64 -10.32 -8.00
C SER A 48 -3.96 -11.76 -8.31
N LYS A 49 -3.27 -12.33 -9.30
CA LYS A 49 -3.38 -13.75 -9.58
C LYS A 49 -2.59 -14.55 -8.55
N VAL A 50 -3.24 -15.58 -8.00
CA VAL A 50 -2.66 -16.49 -7.02
C VAL A 50 -2.70 -17.90 -7.59
N TYR A 51 -1.56 -18.58 -7.60
CA TYR A 51 -1.44 -19.93 -8.11
C TYR A 51 -0.42 -20.74 -7.34
N ILE A 52 -0.44 -22.04 -7.55
CA ILE A 52 0.41 -22.99 -6.82
C ILE A 52 1.84 -22.89 -7.35
N SER A 53 2.82 -22.85 -6.45
CA SER A 53 4.23 -22.93 -6.84
C SER A 53 4.56 -24.28 -7.50
N ALA A 54 5.53 -24.31 -8.41
CA ALA A 54 5.92 -25.55 -9.08
C ALA A 54 6.26 -26.70 -8.11
N SER A 55 6.89 -26.39 -6.97
CA SER A 55 7.21 -27.35 -5.91
C SER A 55 5.99 -27.90 -5.17
N ALA A 56 4.93 -27.10 -5.04
CA ALA A 56 3.73 -27.55 -4.34
C ALA A 56 2.85 -28.48 -5.20
N TYR A 57 3.01 -28.47 -6.53
CA TYR A 57 2.40 -29.48 -7.42
C TYR A 57 2.93 -30.90 -7.19
N GLU A 58 4.07 -31.06 -6.51
CA GLU A 58 4.59 -32.38 -6.13
C GLU A 58 3.81 -33.01 -4.95
N ASN A 59 3.00 -32.21 -4.25
CA ASN A 59 2.14 -32.71 -3.17
C ASN A 59 0.79 -33.18 -3.73
N PRO A 60 0.54 -34.51 -3.80
CA PRO A 60 -0.72 -35.04 -4.33
C PRO A 60 -1.94 -34.71 -3.47
N ASN A 61 -1.75 -34.25 -2.23
CA ASN A 61 -2.82 -33.90 -1.30
C ASN A 61 -3.13 -32.39 -1.28
N TRP A 62 -2.59 -31.61 -2.22
CA TRP A 62 -2.89 -30.18 -2.28
C TRP A 62 -4.37 -29.94 -2.64
N PRO A 63 -5.12 -29.11 -1.87
CA PRO A 63 -6.56 -28.99 -2.05
C PRO A 63 -6.98 -28.06 -3.19
N TYR A 64 -6.04 -27.30 -3.76
CA TYR A 64 -6.30 -26.34 -4.82
C TYR A 64 -5.65 -26.81 -6.13
N PHE A 65 -6.17 -26.37 -7.28
CA PHE A 65 -5.53 -26.60 -8.57
C PHE A 65 -5.76 -25.38 -9.46
N GLY A 66 -4.79 -25.06 -10.31
CA GLY A 66 -4.86 -23.92 -11.23
C GLY A 66 -4.55 -22.57 -10.57
N ASP A 67 -5.14 -21.52 -11.10
CA ASP A 67 -5.01 -20.13 -10.65
C ASP A 67 -6.36 -19.54 -10.24
N VAL A 68 -6.31 -18.58 -9.31
CA VAL A 68 -7.48 -17.83 -8.83
C VAL A 68 -7.12 -16.35 -8.73
N ASP A 69 -8.11 -15.50 -9.00
CA ASP A 69 -7.98 -14.07 -8.78
C ASP A 69 -8.28 -13.72 -7.32
N PHE A 70 -7.31 -13.08 -6.67
CA PHE A 70 -7.45 -12.51 -5.33
C PHE A 70 -7.71 -11.00 -5.45
N THR A 71 -8.89 -10.58 -5.02
CA THR A 71 -9.31 -9.18 -5.10
C THR A 71 -9.29 -8.53 -3.71
N TYR A 72 -8.77 -7.31 -3.63
CA TYR A 72 -8.78 -6.49 -2.43
C TYR A 72 -8.95 -5.00 -2.75
N THR A 73 -9.29 -4.21 -1.74
CA THR A 73 -9.52 -2.77 -1.88
C THR A 73 -8.29 -2.00 -1.41
N ALA A 74 -7.71 -1.18 -2.30
CA ALA A 74 -6.74 -0.16 -1.96
C ALA A 74 -7.38 0.94 -1.11
N LEU A 75 -6.57 1.66 -0.34
CA LEU A 75 -7.01 2.77 0.47
C LEU A 75 -6.98 4.07 -0.32
N ASP A 76 -8.03 4.87 -0.19
CA ASP A 76 -8.03 6.24 -0.66
C ASP A 76 -7.30 7.13 0.36
N MET A 77 -6.30 7.89 -0.08
CA MET A 77 -5.52 8.78 0.78
C MET A 77 -6.37 9.90 1.38
N GLY A 78 -7.26 10.48 0.58
CA GLY A 78 -8.14 11.55 1.01
C GLY A 78 -9.04 11.08 2.14
N ASP A 79 -9.64 9.90 2.00
CA ASP A 79 -10.48 9.30 3.05
C ASP A 79 -9.66 8.83 4.25
N THR A 80 -8.50 8.19 4.02
CA THR A 80 -7.66 7.62 5.09
C THR A 80 -7.08 8.69 6.01
N PHE A 81 -6.71 9.84 5.43
CA PHE A 81 -6.11 10.95 6.16
C PHE A 81 -7.10 12.07 6.47
N ASN A 82 -8.38 11.91 6.13
CA ASN A 82 -9.40 12.90 6.38
C ASN A 82 -9.46 13.26 7.88
N GLY A 83 -9.44 14.56 8.19
CA GLY A 83 -9.49 15.06 9.55
C GLY A 83 -8.20 14.89 10.36
N ILE A 84 -7.14 14.30 9.78
CA ILE A 84 -5.82 14.26 10.40
C ILE A 84 -5.05 15.52 9.98
N PRO A 85 -4.64 16.39 10.94
CA PRO A 85 -3.85 17.56 10.60
C PRO A 85 -2.42 17.14 10.22
N LEU A 86 -2.17 16.98 8.92
CA LEU A 86 -0.86 16.65 8.37
C LEU A 86 -0.02 17.92 8.19
N ALA A 87 0.84 18.18 9.18
CA ALA A 87 1.73 19.34 9.21
C ALA A 87 3.14 18.91 9.61
N PHE A 88 4.14 19.17 8.76
CA PHE A 88 5.50 18.68 8.96
C PHE A 88 6.55 19.77 8.73
N ILE A 89 7.66 19.67 9.46
CA ILE A 89 8.87 20.45 9.22
C ILE A 89 9.78 19.61 8.32
N MET A 90 10.17 20.17 7.18
CA MET A 90 11.01 19.50 6.18
C MET A 90 12.17 20.42 5.76
N PRO A 91 13.30 19.86 5.30
CA PRO A 91 14.33 20.66 4.65
C PRO A 91 13.77 21.31 3.39
N ARG A 92 14.36 22.45 2.98
CA ARG A 92 13.92 23.21 1.81
C ARG A 92 13.84 22.40 0.51
N GLU A 93 14.72 21.42 0.36
CA GLU A 93 14.70 20.45 -0.73
C GLU A 93 14.45 19.06 -0.16
N PHE A 94 13.38 18.41 -0.60
CA PHE A 94 13.01 17.05 -0.23
C PHE A 94 12.33 16.34 -1.40
N THR A 95 12.27 15.01 -1.32
CA THR A 95 11.60 14.15 -2.30
C THR A 95 10.23 13.69 -1.82
N SER A 96 9.36 13.26 -2.74
CA SER A 96 8.06 12.67 -2.40
C SER A 96 8.16 11.54 -1.39
N GLN A 97 9.18 10.70 -1.54
CA GLN A 97 9.45 9.57 -0.67
C GLN A 97 9.80 10.02 0.75
N GLN A 98 10.62 11.07 0.91
CA GLN A 98 10.96 11.61 2.24
C GLN A 98 9.74 12.19 2.96
N LEU A 99 8.82 12.85 2.24
CA LEU A 99 7.57 13.33 2.83
C LEU A 99 6.67 12.16 3.26
N ALA A 100 6.51 11.14 2.42
CA ALA A 100 5.74 9.96 2.76
C ALA A 100 6.36 9.16 3.91
N GLU A 101 7.68 9.04 3.97
CA GLU A 101 8.38 8.46 5.11
C GLU A 101 8.08 9.22 6.40
N LYS A 102 8.03 10.57 6.35
CA LYS A 102 7.68 11.38 7.52
C LYS A 102 6.26 11.12 8.03
N ILE A 103 5.30 10.98 7.12
CA ILE A 103 3.93 10.60 7.45
C ILE A 103 3.91 9.17 8.01
N GLY A 104 4.65 8.26 7.37
CA GLY A 104 4.80 6.88 7.79
C GLY A 104 5.34 6.74 9.21
N GLU A 105 6.37 7.52 9.57
CA GLU A 105 6.91 7.59 10.93
C GLU A 105 5.84 8.07 11.92
N ALA A 106 5.13 9.15 11.59
CA ALA A 106 4.16 9.77 12.49
C ALA A 106 2.94 8.88 12.75
N LEU A 107 2.51 8.13 11.74
CA LEU A 107 1.30 7.30 11.77
C LEU A 107 1.59 5.80 11.87
N GLN A 108 2.87 5.41 12.00
CA GLN A 108 3.34 4.01 12.00
C GLN A 108 2.91 3.23 10.74
N LEU A 109 2.94 3.89 9.59
CA LEU A 109 2.64 3.32 8.27
C LEU A 109 3.92 3.10 7.49
N ARG A 110 3.89 2.16 6.55
CA ARG A 110 4.98 1.91 5.62
C ARG A 110 4.59 2.30 4.20
N PHE A 111 5.24 3.34 3.69
CA PHE A 111 5.22 3.69 2.28
C PHE A 111 6.40 3.03 1.55
N GLU A 112 6.15 2.54 0.34
CA GLU A 112 7.17 2.01 -0.55
C GLU A 112 7.54 3.02 -1.65
N PRO A 113 8.74 2.92 -2.27
CA PRO A 113 9.25 3.92 -3.23
C PRO A 113 8.35 4.26 -4.43
N ASN A 114 7.34 3.44 -4.71
CA ASN A 114 6.40 3.63 -5.82
C ASN A 114 4.96 3.84 -5.34
N ASP A 115 4.75 4.09 -4.05
CA ASP A 115 3.41 4.33 -3.51
C ASP A 115 2.93 5.75 -3.79
N VAL A 116 3.85 6.71 -3.87
CA VAL A 116 3.50 8.12 -3.86
C VAL A 116 4.29 8.92 -4.89
N ILE A 117 3.71 10.04 -5.29
CA ILE A 117 4.34 11.15 -6.00
C ILE A 117 3.87 12.45 -5.34
N THR A 118 4.67 13.52 -5.38
CA THR A 118 4.28 14.83 -4.82
C THR A 118 4.17 15.88 -5.88
N GLU A 119 3.14 16.73 -5.74
CA GLU A 119 2.97 17.95 -6.51
C GLU A 119 2.86 19.15 -5.55
N THR A 120 3.50 20.27 -5.88
CA THR A 120 3.42 21.50 -5.08
C THR A 120 2.31 22.39 -5.63
N ILE A 121 1.32 22.77 -4.79
CA ILE A 121 0.16 23.54 -5.27
C ILE A 121 0.24 25.01 -4.85
N THR A 122 0.64 25.32 -3.62
CA THR A 122 0.64 26.71 -3.12
C THR A 122 1.84 26.99 -2.21
N GLN A 123 2.56 28.07 -2.48
CA GLN A 123 3.66 28.57 -1.67
C GLN A 123 3.30 29.93 -1.07
N THR A 124 3.35 30.04 0.26
CA THR A 124 3.42 31.33 0.96
C THR A 124 4.81 31.52 1.56
N ALA A 125 5.09 32.69 2.12
CA ALA A 125 6.40 32.99 2.71
C ALA A 125 6.79 32.08 3.89
N GLN A 126 5.83 31.40 4.54
CA GLN A 126 6.03 30.64 5.78
C GLN A 126 5.50 29.21 5.72
N GLN A 127 4.58 28.92 4.80
CA GLN A 127 3.94 27.61 4.67
C GLN A 127 3.80 27.23 3.20
N MET A 128 4.14 25.98 2.88
CA MET A 128 3.87 25.36 1.58
C MET A 128 2.78 24.30 1.77
N VAL A 129 1.83 24.25 0.85
CA VAL A 129 0.86 23.15 0.77
C VAL A 129 1.27 22.25 -0.38
N TYR A 130 1.61 21.02 -0.02
CA TYR A 130 1.95 19.94 -0.94
C TYR A 130 0.79 18.98 -1.05
N THR A 131 0.51 18.52 -2.26
CA THR A 131 -0.43 17.42 -2.47
C THR A 131 0.38 16.16 -2.69
N LEU A 132 0.30 15.25 -1.73
CA LEU A 132 0.84 13.91 -1.85
C LEU A 132 -0.20 13.07 -2.57
N GLN A 133 0.14 12.62 -3.77
CA GLN A 133 -0.74 11.82 -4.61
C GLN A 133 -0.23 10.38 -4.65
N ALA A 134 -1.15 9.42 -4.59
CA ALA A 134 -0.81 8.03 -4.82
C ALA A 134 -0.32 7.83 -6.26
N SER A 135 0.80 7.14 -6.41
CA SER A 135 1.28 6.72 -7.72
C SER A 135 0.22 5.89 -8.44
N PRO A 136 0.03 6.05 -9.77
CA PRO A 136 -0.88 5.19 -10.54
C PRO A 136 -0.57 3.69 -10.43
N ARG A 137 0.70 3.37 -10.09
CA ARG A 137 1.20 2.01 -9.90
C ARG A 137 1.18 1.56 -8.44
N SER A 138 0.74 2.39 -7.50
CA SER A 138 0.65 1.97 -6.11
C SER A 138 -0.36 0.83 -6.00
N PRO A 139 0.03 -0.29 -5.37
CA PRO A 139 -0.89 -1.39 -5.13
C PRO A 139 -1.70 -1.21 -3.84
N ARG A 140 -1.45 -0.13 -3.07
CA ARG A 140 -2.08 0.12 -1.76
C ARG A 140 -2.88 1.39 -1.69
N TRP A 141 -2.44 2.42 -2.39
CA TRP A 141 -2.97 3.76 -2.25
C TRP A 141 -3.59 4.24 -3.54
N LYS A 142 -4.65 5.02 -3.42
CA LYS A 142 -5.29 5.80 -4.48
C LYS A 142 -5.61 7.20 -3.95
N GLY A 143 -5.94 8.12 -4.86
CA GLY A 143 -6.30 9.49 -4.49
C GLY A 143 -5.09 10.33 -4.06
N SER A 144 -5.37 11.38 -3.31
CA SER A 144 -4.36 12.33 -2.84
C SER A 144 -4.76 12.96 -1.51
N VAL A 145 -3.79 13.57 -0.84
CA VAL A 145 -4.00 14.33 0.40
C VAL A 145 -3.14 15.58 0.42
N ASP A 146 -3.70 16.67 0.95
CA ASP A 146 -2.98 17.92 1.14
C ASP A 146 -2.24 17.94 2.48
N ILE A 147 -1.01 18.45 2.44
CA ILE A 147 -0.07 18.42 3.55
C ILE A 147 0.56 19.81 3.69
N ALA A 148 0.49 20.35 4.90
CA ALA A 148 1.21 21.56 5.25
C ALA A 148 2.68 21.24 5.55
N VAL A 149 3.59 21.95 4.89
CA VAL A 149 5.03 21.82 5.09
C VAL A 149 5.64 23.17 5.45
N TYR A 150 6.44 23.17 6.51
CA TYR A 150 7.22 24.31 6.98
C TYR A 150 8.69 24.05 6.69
N ASN A 151 9.34 24.99 6.01
CA ASN A 151 10.76 24.85 5.66
C ASN A 151 11.65 25.32 6.81
N ILE A 152 12.74 24.60 7.03
CA ILE A 152 13.87 25.01 7.87
C ILE A 152 15.15 25.16 7.06
#